data_AF-A0A516GZ50-F1
#
_entry.id   AF-A0A516GZ50-F1
#
_cell.length_a   1.000
_cell.length_b   1.000
_cell.length_c   1.000
_cell.angle_alpha   90.00
_cell.angle_beta   90.00
_cell.angle_gamma   90.00
#
_symmetry.space_group_name_H-M   'P 1'
#
loop_
_entity.id
_entity.type
_entity.pdbx_description
1 polymer ?
#
loop_
_entity_poly.entity_id
_entity_poly.type
_entity_poly.pdbx_seq_one_letter_code
_entity_poly.pdbx_strand_id
1 'polypeptide(L)' 'MNSFLVTYDYGSAGLWAIINAPDKASIAKRFPKVEVLEDKPNNMTAVEYGKLITYDLGGPLPQWLAELEVK' A
#
# COMPACT_ATOMS: atom_id res chain seq x y z
N MET A 1 -9.50 -8.64 9.52
CA MET A 1 -9.02 -7.71 8.48
C MET A 1 -7.53 -7.94 8.35
N ASN A 2 -7.04 -8.08 7.12
CA ASN A 2 -5.62 -8.36 6.86
C ASN A 2 -4.94 -7.06 6.44
N SER A 3 -3.72 -6.85 6.92
CA SER A 3 -2.90 -5.69 6.55
C SER A 3 -1.93 -6.10 5.45
N PHE A 4 -1.94 -5.34 4.36
CA PHE A 4 -1.09 -5.58 3.20
C PHE A 4 -0.15 -4.40 3.00
N LEU A 5 1.13 -4.69 2.81
CA LEU A 5 2.09 -3.66 2.44
C LEU A 5 1.91 -3.36 0.95
N VAL A 6 1.64 -2.11 0.61
CA VAL A 6 1.60 -1.66 -0.78
C VAL A 6 2.76 -0.74 -1.07
N THR A 7 3.29 -0.85 -2.28
CA THR A 7 4.27 0.08 -2.80
C THR A 7 3.86 0.60 -4.16
N TYR A 8 4.20 1.86 -4.41
CA TYR A 8 4.07 2.46 -5.72
C TYR A 8 5.41 3.05 -6.11
N ASP A 9 6.03 2.46 -7.13
CA ASP A 9 7.27 2.94 -7.69
C ASP A 9 6.98 4.07 -8.69
N TYR A 10 7.46 5.27 -8.37
CA TYR A 10 7.42 6.44 -9.26
C TYR A 10 8.82 6.90 -9.67
N GLY A 11 9.84 6.05 -9.53
CA GLY A 11 11.23 6.29 -9.90
C GLY A 11 12.18 6.20 -8.69
N SER A 12 12.93 7.26 -8.41
CA SER A 12 14.05 7.23 -7.44
C SER A 12 13.65 7.06 -5.97
N ALA A 13 12.36 7.10 -5.65
CA ALA A 13 11.82 6.82 -4.33
C ALA A 13 10.47 6.13 -4.53
N GLY A 14 10.26 4.94 -3.97
CA GLY A 14 8.93 4.32 -3.93
C GLY A 14 8.08 4.92 -2.81
N LEU A 15 6.77 5.06 -3.00
CA LEU A 15 5.82 5.28 -1.91
C LEU A 15 5.45 3.95 -1.27
N TRP A 16 5.19 3.98 0.03
CA TRP A 16 4.84 2.82 0.82
C TRP A 16 3.66 3.15 1.73
N ALA A 17 2.73 2.22 1.86
CA ALA A 17 1.65 2.31 2.86
C ALA A 17 1.19 0.92 3.26
N ILE A 18 0.48 0.85 4.39
CA ILE A 18 -0.21 -0.37 4.81
C ILE A 18 -1.69 -0.19 4.51
N ILE A 19 -2.31 -1.13 3.80
CA ILE A 19 -3.76 -1.13 3.53
C ILE A 19 -4.41 -2.31 4.24
N ASN A 20 -5.43 -2.02 5.04
CA ASN A 20 -6.33 -3.03 5.57
C ASN A 20 -7.38 -3.37 4.52
N ALA A 21 -7.43 -4.64 4.12
CA ALA A 21 -8.37 -5.16 3.13
C ALA A 21 -8.82 -6.58 3.52
N PRO A 22 -9.95 -7.07 2.96
CA PRO A 22 -10.34 -8.48 3.10
C PRO A 22 -9.34 -9.41 2.40
N ASP A 23 -8.80 -8.98 1.26
CA ASP A 23 -7.90 -9.78 0.42
C ASP A 23 -7.05 -8.88 -0.50
N LYS A 24 -5.95 -9.44 -1.01
CA LYS A 24 -5.03 -8.76 -1.93
C LYS A 24 -5.65 -8.43 -3.29
N ALA A 25 -6.61 -9.22 -3.78
CA ALA A 25 -7.26 -8.96 -5.06
C ALA A 25 -8.16 -7.72 -5.00
N SER A 26 -8.79 -7.44 -3.85
CA SER A 26 -9.54 -6.20 -3.61
C SER A 26 -8.67 -4.95 -3.73
N ILE A 27 -7.42 -5.00 -3.24
CA ILE A 27 -6.45 -3.91 -3.38
C ILE A 27 -6.02 -3.77 -4.85
N ALA A 28 -5.60 -4.87 -5.48
CA ALA A 28 -5.13 -4.88 -6.86
C ALA A 28 -6.22 -4.42 -7.86
N LYS A 29 -7.48 -4.75 -7.59
CA LYS A 29 -8.62 -4.29 -8.40
C LYS A 29 -8.82 -2.77 -8.32
N ARG A 30 -8.62 -2.19 -7.14
CA ARG A 30 -8.84 -0.76 -6.89
C ARG A 30 -7.64 0.09 -7.32
N PHE A 31 -6.43 -0.42 -7.09
CA PHE A 31 -5.17 0.25 -7.41
C PHE A 31 -4.29 -0.68 -8.26
N PRO A 32 -4.58 -0.89 -9.55
CA PRO A 32 -3.84 -1.82 -10.40
C PRO A 32 -2.39 -1.40 -10.64
N LYS A 33 -2.04 -0.16 -10.33
CA LYS A 33 -0.69 0.38 -10.45
C LYS A 33 0.17 0.16 -9.20
N VAL A 34 -0.42 -0.24 -8.08
CA VAL A 34 0.36 -0.51 -6.86
C VAL A 34 0.73 -1.98 -6.80
N GLU A 35 1.94 -2.23 -6.31
CA GLU A 35 2.38 -3.58 -6.01
C GLU A 35 2.00 -3.93 -4.58
N VAL A 36 1.36 -5.09 -4.40
CA VAL A 36 0.95 -5.60 -3.10
C VAL A 36 1.95 -6.66 -2.66
N LEU A 37 2.68 -6.36 -1.59
CA LEU A 37 3.72 -7.22 -1.02
C LEU A 37 3.13 -8.03 0.13
N GLU A 38 3.36 -9.35 0.12
CA GLU A 38 2.95 -10.25 1.19
C GLU A 38 3.89 -10.19 2.39
N ASP A 39 5.16 -9.86 2.15
CA ASP A 39 6.20 -9.75 3.17
C ASP A 39 6.90 -8.39 3.11
N LYS A 40 7.39 -7.94 4.27
CA LYS A 40 8.26 -6.76 4.35
C LYS A 40 9.56 -7.03 3.57
N PRO A 41 9.98 -6.16 2.64
CA PRO A 41 11.25 -6.33 1.95
C PRO A 41 12.44 -6.38 2.93
N ASN A 42 13.47 -7.16 2.59
CA ASN A 42 14.67 -7.31 3.42
C ASN A 42 15.41 -5.98 3.65
N ASN A 43 15.31 -5.05 2.71
CA ASN A 43 15.96 -3.74 2.78
C ASN A 43 15.19 -2.71 3.61
N MET A 44 13.96 -3.02 4.05
CA MET A 44 13.18 -2.13 4.91
C MET A 44 13.47 -2.45 6.37
N THR A 45 13.89 -1.50 7.19
CA THR A 45 14.08 -1.75 8.63
C THR A 45 12.73 -1.85 9.35
N ALA A 46 12.70 -2.52 10.50
CA ALA A 46 11.49 -2.55 11.34
C ALA A 46 11.06 -1.14 11.79
N VAL A 47 12.02 -0.21 11.94
CA VAL A 47 11.76 1.19 12.30
C VAL A 47 11.05 1.93 11.16
N GLU A 48 11.47 1.72 9.92
CA GLU A 48 10.81 2.31 8.75
C GLU A 48 9.41 1.72 8.55
N TYR A 49 9.28 0.41 8.70
CA TYR A 49 7.97 -0.26 8.62
C TYR A 49 7.00 0.27 9.68
N GLY A 50 7.46 0.46 10.92
CA GLY A 50 6.63 1.00 12.01
C GLY A 50 6.22 2.47 11.83
N LYS A 51 6.84 3.21 10.90
CA LYS A 51 6.45 4.58 10.55
C LYS A 51 5.40 4.65 9.45
N LEU A 52 5.13 3.53 8.77
CA LEU A 52 4.12 3.50 7.70
C LEU A 52 2.74 3.76 8.29
N ILE A 53 1.98 4.62 7.62
CA ILE A 53 0.60 4.90 7.99
C ILE A 53 -0.26 3.76 7.43
N THR A 54 -1.15 3.25 8.28
CA THR A 54 -2.15 2.26 7.92
C THR A 54 -3.44 2.95 7.50
N TYR A 55 -3.99 2.53 6.37
CA TYR A 55 -5.25 3.01 5.83
C TYR A 55 -6.23 1.85 5.66
N ASP A 56 -7.51 2.09 5.87
CA ASP A 56 -8.54 1.12 5.52
C ASP A 56 -8.93 1.28 4.05
N LEU A 57 -9.04 0.16 3.32
CA LEU A 57 -9.44 0.20 1.91
C LEU A 57 -10.75 0.98 1.72
N GLY A 58 -11.71 0.83 2.63
CA GLY A 58 -13.00 1.56 2.58
C GLY A 58 -12.98 2.97 3.19
N GLY A 59 -11.84 3.43 3.71
CA GLY A 59 -11.70 4.70 4.42
C GLY A 59 -11.08 5.82 3.58
N PRO A 60 -10.76 6.96 4.21
CA PRO A 60 -10.02 8.04 3.56
C PRO A 60 -8.58 7.58 3.26
N LEU A 61 -8.22 7.65 1.97
CA LEU A 61 -6.91 7.25 1.46
C LEU A 61 -6.01 8.48 1.35
N PRO A 62 -4.67 8.31 1.42
CA PRO A 62 -3.76 9.42 1.16
C PRO A 62 -3.88 9.85 -0.30
N GLN A 63 -3.61 11.13 -0.56
CA GLN A 63 -3.80 11.74 -1.88
C GLN A 63 -3.15 10.94 -3.00
N TRP A 64 -1.90 10.52 -2.82
CA TRP A 64 -1.17 9.75 -3.83
C TRP A 64 -1.83 8.43 -4.18
N LEU A 65 -2.47 7.76 -3.22
CA LEU A 65 -3.14 6.47 -3.44
C LEU A 65 -4.51 6.68 -4.08
N ALA A 66 -5.21 7.76 -3.69
CA ALA A 66 -6.45 8.19 -4.34
C ALA A 66 -6.23 8.57 -5.82
N GLU A 67 -5.06 9.12 -6.17
CA GLU A 67 -4.67 9.42 -7.56
C GLU A 67 -4.40 8.15 -8.41
N LEU A 68 -4.13 7.02 -7.77
CA LEU A 68 -3.90 5.72 -8.41
C LEU A 68 -5.16 4.86 -8.50
N GLU A 69 -6.25 5.32 -7.89
CA GLU A 69 -7.55 4.66 -7.97
C GLU A 69 -8.08 4.68 -9.41
N VAL A 70 -8.54 3.53 -9.90
CA VAL A 70 -9.21 3.48 -11.21
C VAL A 70 -10.57 4.16 -11.07
N LYS A 71 -10.80 5.17 -11.90
CA LYS A 71 -12.10 5.84 -12.04
C LYS A 71 -13.11 4.98 -12.78
#